data_AF-T5AJC8-F1
#
_entry.id   AF-T5AJC8-F1
#
_cell.length_a   1.000
_cell.length_b   1.000
_cell.length_c   1.000
_cell.angle_alpha   90.00
_cell.angle_beta   90.00
_cell.angle_gamma   90.00
#
_symmetry.space_group_name_H-M   'P 1'
#
loop_
_entity.id
_entity.type
_entity.pdbx_description
1 polymer ?
#
loop_
_entity_poly.entity_id
_entity_poly.type
_entity_poly.pdbx_seq_one_letter_code
_entity_poly.pdbx_strand_id
1 'polypeptide(L)'
;MQSLNQLVVSGKVLSLGISDTPAWVVSKANEYARNHGLRPFCVYQGCWSAASRDFEREIIPMCKAEGMGIAPWGALGGGKFKSEEQRKSSEGRQEDYSEVDIKTSQVLEALAKRKKTAITSIALAYVMHKAPHVFPIVGGRKIGT
;
A
#
# COMPACT_ATOMS: atom_id res chain seq x y z
N MET A 1 4.09 -11.56 -20.25
CA MET A 1 5.49 -11.60 -19.77
C MET A 1 6.53 -11.30 -20.86
N GLN A 2 6.43 -11.86 -22.07
CA GLN A 2 7.45 -11.66 -23.14
C GLN A 2 7.77 -10.19 -23.46
N SER A 3 6.74 -9.37 -23.75
CA SER A 3 6.95 -7.94 -24.07
C SER A 3 7.60 -7.17 -22.92
N LEU A 4 7.22 -7.46 -21.68
CA LEU A 4 7.84 -6.84 -20.50
C LEU A 4 9.31 -7.26 -20.36
N ASN A 5 9.62 -8.53 -20.63
CA ASN A 5 10.99 -9.03 -20.59
C ASN A 5 11.88 -8.36 -21.65
N GLN A 6 11.36 -8.09 -22.85
CA GLN A 6 12.08 -7.35 -23.88
C GLN A 6 12.46 -5.93 -23.42
N LEU A 7 11.60 -5.26 -22.65
CA LEU A 7 11.93 -3.95 -22.07
C LEU A 7 13.06 -4.04 -21.03
N VAL A 8 13.12 -5.14 -20.27
CA VAL A 8 14.20 -5.39 -19.32
C VAL A 8 15.51 -5.69 -20.06
N VAL A 9 15.49 -6.60 -21.03
CA VAL A 9 16.67 -6.99 -21.82
C VAL A 9 17.24 -5.82 -22.63
N SER A 10 16.36 -4.95 -23.15
CA SER A 10 16.79 -3.72 -23.84
C SER A 10 17.29 -2.61 -22.91
N GLY A 11 17.32 -2.82 -21.60
CA GLY A 11 17.84 -1.87 -20.61
C GLY A 11 16.92 -0.69 -20.32
N LYS A 12 15.68 -0.68 -20.83
CA LYS A 12 14.71 0.41 -20.59
C LYS A 12 14.04 0.30 -19.22
N VAL A 13 14.00 -0.90 -18.65
CA VAL A 13 13.36 -1.19 -17.37
C VAL A 13 14.31 -2.02 -16.52
N LEU A 14 14.57 -1.57 -15.29
CA LEU A 14 15.45 -2.30 -14.37
C LEU A 14 14.75 -3.49 -13.70
N SER A 15 13.46 -3.36 -13.41
CA SER A 15 12.68 -4.34 -12.67
C SER A 15 11.19 -4.18 -12.93
N LEU A 16 10.45 -5.28 -12.82
CA LEU A 16 9.03 -5.32 -13.09
C LEU A 16 8.24 -5.29 -11.78
N GLY A 17 7.24 -4.41 -11.72
CA GLY A 17 6.21 -4.39 -10.69
C GLY A 17 4.84 -4.68 -11.30
N ILE A 18 3.87 -4.95 -10.44
CA ILE A 18 2.47 -5.15 -10.83
C ILE A 18 1.56 -4.44 -9.82
N SER A 19 0.41 -3.95 -10.27
CA SER A 19 -0.53 -3.23 -9.42
C SER A 19 -1.94 -3.78 -9.54
N ASP A 20 -2.69 -3.76 -8.43
CA ASP A 20 -4.15 -3.99 -8.37
C ASP A 20 -4.62 -5.23 -9.15
N THR A 21 -3.81 -6.28 -9.13
CA THR A 21 -4.00 -7.50 -9.89
C THR A 21 -4.29 -8.67 -8.95
N PRO A 22 -5.28 -9.53 -9.22
CA PRO A 22 -5.57 -10.68 -8.37
C PRO A 22 -4.34 -11.57 -8.12
N ALA A 23 -4.17 -12.03 -6.88
CA ALA A 23 -3.03 -12.84 -6.45
C ALA A 23 -2.72 -14.01 -7.39
N TRP A 24 -3.76 -14.76 -7.81
CA TRP A 24 -3.61 -15.91 -8.69
C TRP A 24 -3.04 -15.57 -10.08
N VAL A 25 -3.32 -14.37 -10.60
CA VAL A 25 -2.77 -13.91 -11.89
C VAL A 25 -1.28 -13.63 -11.72
N VAL A 26 -0.90 -12.96 -10.64
CA VAL A 26 0.51 -12.65 -10.32
C VAL A 26 1.32 -13.94 -10.16
N SER A 27 0.82 -14.90 -9.38
CA SER A 27 1.48 -16.20 -9.19
C SER A 27 1.66 -16.94 -10.52
N LYS A 28 0.62 -17.02 -11.36
CA LYS A 28 0.73 -17.66 -12.69
C LYS A 28 1.72 -16.93 -13.61
N ALA A 29 1.75 -15.60 -13.57
CA ALA A 29 2.67 -14.81 -14.39
C ALA A 29 4.13 -15.02 -13.96
N ASN A 30 4.39 -15.04 -12.65
CA ASN A 30 5.72 -15.32 -12.10
C ASN A 30 6.16 -16.77 -12.33
N GLU A 31 5.25 -17.74 -12.21
CA GLU A 31 5.50 -19.13 -12.56
C GLU A 31 5.88 -19.26 -14.05
N TYR A 32 5.10 -18.64 -14.93
CA TYR A 32 5.42 -18.59 -16.36
C TYR A 32 6.80 -17.98 -16.61
N ALA A 33 7.12 -16.87 -15.93
CA ALA A 33 8.43 -16.22 -16.07
C ALA A 33 9.58 -17.14 -15.64
N ARG A 34 9.47 -17.82 -14.50
CA ARG A 34 10.47 -18.80 -14.03
C ARG A 34 10.66 -19.94 -15.02
N ASN A 35 9.56 -20.51 -15.53
CA ASN A 35 9.60 -21.66 -16.44
C ASN A 35 10.20 -21.33 -17.82
N HIS A 36 10.24 -20.05 -18.21
CA HIS A 36 10.73 -19.60 -19.51
C HIS A 36 11.98 -18.71 -19.43
N GLY A 37 12.64 -18.64 -18.27
CA GLY A 37 13.84 -17.82 -18.08
C GLY A 37 13.62 -16.31 -18.27
N LEU A 38 12.40 -15.82 -17.99
CA LEU A 38 12.04 -14.41 -18.09
C LEU A 38 12.13 -13.73 -16.71
N ARG A 39 12.24 -12.40 -16.70
CA ARG A 39 12.20 -11.60 -15.46
C ARG A 39 10.81 -11.68 -14.79
N PRO A 40 10.69 -12.12 -13.52
CA PRO A 40 9.43 -12.10 -12.78
C PRO A 40 9.12 -10.69 -12.23
N PHE A 41 7.90 -10.50 -11.71
CA PHE A 41 7.56 -9.33 -10.90
C PHE A 41 8.25 -9.42 -9.53
N CYS A 42 8.80 -8.30 -9.06
CA CYS A 42 9.50 -8.23 -7.77
C CYS A 42 8.85 -7.27 -6.76
N VAL A 43 7.84 -6.50 -7.17
CA VAL A 43 7.08 -5.61 -6.28
C VAL A 43 5.61 -5.60 -6.64
N TYR A 44 4.74 -5.61 -5.62
CA TYR A 44 3.29 -5.47 -5.77
C TYR A 44 2.85 -4.11 -5.21
N GLN A 45 2.10 -3.36 -6.01
CA GLN A 45 1.45 -2.12 -5.61
C GLN A 45 -0.06 -2.32 -5.45
N GLY A 46 -0.67 -1.79 -4.40
CA GLY A 46 -2.13 -1.90 -4.22
C GLY A 46 -2.67 -1.11 -3.04
N CYS A 47 -3.99 -0.99 -2.97
CA CYS A 47 -4.68 -0.32 -1.87
C CYS A 47 -4.50 -1.10 -0.57
N TRP A 48 -3.91 -0.49 0.44
CA TRP A 48 -3.88 -1.07 1.78
C TRP A 48 -3.76 0.00 2.85
N SER A 49 -4.65 -0.05 3.84
CA SER A 49 -4.62 0.83 5.01
C SER A 49 -5.30 0.15 6.20
N ALA A 50 -5.29 0.82 7.35
CA ALA A 50 -6.05 0.33 8.51
C ALA A 50 -7.57 0.19 8.24
N ALA A 51 -8.12 0.93 7.27
CA ALA A 51 -9.53 0.91 6.90
C ALA A 51 -9.84 -0.05 5.73
N SER A 52 -8.88 -0.33 4.84
CA SER A 52 -9.05 -1.23 3.70
C SER A 52 -8.01 -2.35 3.76
N ARG A 53 -8.47 -3.54 4.11
CA ARG A 53 -7.62 -4.67 4.55
C ARG A 53 -7.75 -5.93 3.69
N ASP A 54 -8.48 -5.88 2.58
CA ASP A 54 -8.61 -7.02 1.65
C ASP A 54 -7.24 -7.51 1.13
N PHE A 55 -6.29 -6.57 1.02
CA PHE A 55 -4.90 -6.82 0.70
C PHE A 55 -4.24 -7.89 1.62
N GLU A 56 -4.63 -7.94 2.89
CA GLU A 56 -4.05 -8.87 3.88
C GLU A 56 -4.42 -10.34 3.62
N ARG A 57 -5.57 -10.59 2.96
CA ARG A 57 -6.09 -11.94 2.75
C ARG A 57 -5.29 -12.72 1.72
N GLU A 58 -5.05 -12.12 0.56
CA GLU A 58 -4.47 -12.81 -0.60
C GLU A 58 -3.14 -12.22 -1.06
N ILE A 59 -2.98 -10.89 -0.99
CA ILE A 59 -1.82 -10.23 -1.58
C ILE A 59 -0.58 -10.38 -0.69
N ILE A 60 -0.70 -10.21 0.63
CA ILE A 60 0.43 -10.40 1.54
C ILE A 60 0.97 -11.84 1.48
N PRO A 61 0.14 -12.90 1.59
CA PRO A 61 0.62 -14.27 1.45
C PRO A 61 1.26 -14.54 0.08
N MET A 62 0.65 -14.05 -1.01
CA MET A 62 1.20 -14.20 -2.35
C MET A 62 2.57 -13.52 -2.48
N CYS A 63 2.72 -12.27 -2.02
CA CYS A 63 4.00 -11.57 -2.08
C CYS A 63 5.07 -12.31 -1.28
N LYS A 64 4.72 -12.86 -0.12
CA LYS A 64 5.65 -13.69 0.68
C LYS A 64 6.07 -14.96 -0.07
N ALA A 65 5.13 -15.66 -0.71
CA ALA A 65 5.41 -16.88 -1.45
C ALA A 65 6.24 -16.63 -2.72
N GLU A 66 6.02 -15.50 -3.38
CA GLU A 66 6.69 -15.10 -4.61
C GLU A 66 7.98 -14.28 -4.37
N GLY A 67 8.33 -13.99 -3.11
CA GLY A 67 9.51 -13.20 -2.76
C GLY A 67 9.44 -11.74 -3.20
N MET A 68 8.25 -11.15 -3.21
CA MET A 68 7.99 -9.79 -3.70
C MET A 68 7.96 -8.77 -2.56
N GLY A 69 8.43 -7.55 -2.85
CA GLY A 69 8.20 -6.38 -2.01
C GLY A 69 6.76 -5.86 -2.15
N ILE A 70 6.31 -5.10 -1.16
CA ILE A 70 4.95 -4.54 -1.11
C ILE A 70 5.06 -3.01 -1.08
N ALA A 71 4.45 -2.33 -2.05
CA ALA A 71 4.43 -0.87 -2.16
C ALA A 71 2.98 -0.35 -2.09
N PRO A 72 2.37 -0.29 -0.88
CA PRO A 72 0.96 0.02 -0.77
C PRO A 72 0.72 1.50 -1.06
N TRP A 73 -0.33 1.78 -1.84
CA TRP A 73 -0.89 3.11 -1.96
C TRP A 73 -2.07 3.27 -0.99
N GLY A 74 -2.39 4.51 -0.66
CA GLY A 74 -3.53 4.81 0.22
C GLY A 74 -3.31 4.46 1.69
N ALA A 75 -2.08 4.23 2.14
CA ALA A 75 -1.75 3.86 3.52
C ALA A 75 -2.31 4.81 4.60
N LEU A 76 -2.56 6.08 4.25
CA LEU A 76 -3.18 7.10 5.11
C LEU A 76 -4.70 7.22 4.92
N GLY A 77 -5.35 6.18 4.37
CA GLY A 77 -6.78 6.18 4.08
C GLY A 77 -7.17 7.22 3.04
N GLY A 78 -6.31 7.49 2.04
CA GLY A 78 -6.54 8.58 1.07
C GLY A 78 -6.46 10.00 1.64
N GLY A 79 -6.02 10.15 2.89
CA GLY A 79 -6.06 11.41 3.64
C GLY A 79 -7.27 11.55 4.57
N LYS A 80 -8.07 10.48 4.74
CA LYS A 80 -9.23 10.43 5.63
C LYS A 80 -8.89 10.17 7.09
N PHE A 81 -7.68 9.73 7.41
CA PHE A 81 -7.25 9.56 8.81
C PHE A 81 -6.94 10.93 9.43
N LYS A 82 -8.00 11.58 9.89
CA LYS A 82 -8.03 12.92 10.51
C LYS A 82 -8.73 12.87 11.87
N SER A 83 -8.27 13.69 12.80
CA SER A 83 -8.97 13.93 14.07
C SER A 83 -10.39 14.44 13.84
N GLU A 84 -11.24 14.36 14.87
CA GLU A 84 -12.59 14.92 14.80
C GLU A 84 -12.58 16.43 14.48
N GLU A 85 -11.66 17.19 15.09
CA GLU A 85 -11.51 18.62 14.83
C GLU A 85 -11.09 18.90 13.38
N GLN A 86 -10.15 18.12 12.84
CA GLN A 86 -9.69 18.24 11.46
C GLN A 86 -10.72 17.80 10.42
N ARG A 87 -11.73 17.00 10.79
CA ARG A 87 -12.84 16.64 9.90
C ARG A 87 -13.90 17.73 9.82
N LYS A 88 -14.04 18.54 10.88
CA LYS A 88 -14.93 19.71 10.90
C LYS A 88 -14.35 20.89 10.11
N SER A 89 -13.05 20.89 9.80
CA SER A 89 -12.44 21.92 8.96
C SER A 89 -12.64 21.63 7.47
N SER A 90 -12.93 22.68 6.70
CA SER A 90 -13.08 22.61 5.24
C SER A 90 -11.75 22.51 4.48
N GLU A 91 -10.63 22.35 5.19
CA GLU A 91 -9.30 22.35 4.59
C GLU A 91 -8.88 20.96 4.06
N GLY A 92 -8.41 20.95 2.80
CA GLY A 92 -7.85 19.78 2.13
C GLY A 92 -8.80 19.13 1.14
N ARG A 93 -8.58 17.85 0.85
CA ARG A 93 -9.44 17.10 -0.08
C ARG A 93 -10.74 16.77 0.64
N GLN A 94 -11.86 17.25 0.09
CA GLN A 94 -13.20 16.87 0.51
C GLN A 94 -13.48 15.47 -0.02
N GLU A 95 -13.64 14.50 0.86
CA GLU A 95 -14.03 13.13 0.51
C GLU A 95 -15.12 12.68 1.46
N ASP A 96 -16.03 11.85 0.96
CA ASP A 96 -17.02 11.20 1.79
C ASP A 96 -16.32 10.22 2.74
N TYR A 97 -16.62 10.35 4.02
CA TYR A 97 -16.16 9.44 5.05
C TYR A 97 -17.18 8.33 5.22
N SER A 98 -16.76 7.09 4.96
CA SER A 98 -17.55 5.93 5.36
C SER A 98 -17.54 5.79 6.89
N GLU A 99 -18.49 5.01 7.43
CA GLU A 99 -18.50 4.68 8.85
C GLU A 99 -17.18 3.97 9.28
N VAL A 100 -16.62 3.14 8.40
CA VAL A 100 -15.34 2.46 8.61
C VAL A 100 -14.20 3.47 8.70
N ASP A 101 -14.17 4.48 7.83
CA ASP A 101 -13.16 5.54 7.86
C ASP A 101 -13.19 6.28 9.20
N ILE A 102 -14.40 6.65 9.67
CA ILE A 102 -14.61 7.39 10.93
C ILE A 102 -14.14 6.56 12.12
N LYS A 103 -14.61 5.32 12.26
CA LYS A 103 -14.27 4.43 13.36
C LYS A 103 -12.76 4.13 13.39
N THR A 104 -12.18 3.88 12.22
CA THR A 104 -10.72 3.65 12.10
C THR A 104 -9.95 4.89 12.54
N SER A 105 -10.35 6.08 12.08
CA SER A 105 -9.69 7.33 12.43
C SER A 105 -9.74 7.61 13.94
N GLN A 106 -10.87 7.36 14.60
CA GLN A 106 -11.01 7.50 16.05
C GLN A 106 -10.03 6.60 16.83
N VAL A 107 -9.89 5.34 16.41
CA VAL A 107 -8.92 4.41 17.03
C VAL A 107 -7.49 4.88 16.80
N LEU A 108 -7.15 5.29 15.58
CA LEU A 108 -5.82 5.81 15.26
C LEU A 108 -5.51 7.08 16.07
N GLU A 109 -6.48 7.97 16.25
CA GLU A 109 -6.36 9.19 17.04
C GLU A 109 -6.12 8.88 18.53
N ALA A 110 -6.89 7.95 19.11
CA ALA A 110 -6.70 7.54 20.51
C ALA A 110 -5.30 6.97 20.75
N LEU A 111 -4.79 6.14 19.82
CA LEU A 111 -3.43 5.60 19.87
C LEU A 111 -2.38 6.70 19.71
N ALA A 112 -2.60 7.65 18.80
CA ALA A 112 -1.71 8.78 18.56
C ALA A 112 -1.57 9.66 19.81
N LYS A 113 -2.70 9.98 20.49
CA LYS A 113 -2.71 10.69 21.78
C LYS A 113 -1.92 9.93 22.85
N ARG A 114 -2.16 8.62 22.99
CA ARG A 114 -1.45 7.76 23.97
C ARG A 114 0.05 7.69 23.72
N LYS A 115 0.47 7.70 22.45
CA LYS A 115 1.88 7.62 22.02
C LYS A 115 2.55 8.97 21.79
N LYS A 116 1.82 10.09 21.97
CA LYS A 116 2.28 11.47 21.73
C LYS A 116 2.91 11.63 20.32
N THR A 117 2.22 11.13 19.30
CA THR A 117 2.68 11.17 17.91
C THR A 117 1.54 11.58 16.97
N ALA A 118 1.83 11.81 15.69
CA ALA A 118 0.80 12.08 14.69
C ALA A 118 -0.04 10.84 14.36
N ILE A 119 -1.33 11.05 14.02
CA ILE A 119 -2.25 10.00 13.55
C ILE A 119 -1.69 9.26 12.33
N THR A 120 -1.04 9.99 11.42
CA THR A 120 -0.39 9.45 10.22
C THR A 120 0.77 8.54 10.56
N SER A 121 1.54 8.83 11.62
CA SER A 121 2.62 7.95 12.09
C SER A 121 2.08 6.60 12.57
N ILE A 122 0.94 6.58 13.28
CA ILE A 122 0.29 5.33 13.70
C ILE A 122 -0.22 4.55 12.48
N ALA A 123 -0.83 5.23 11.51
CA ALA A 123 -1.34 4.60 10.29
C ALA A 123 -0.22 3.98 9.43
N LEU A 124 0.92 4.67 9.29
CA LEU A 124 2.08 4.14 8.57
C LEU A 124 2.70 2.96 9.33
N ALA A 125 2.86 3.08 10.66
CA ALA A 125 3.36 2.00 11.48
C ALA A 125 2.49 0.75 11.36
N TYR A 126 1.16 0.92 11.27
CA TYR A 126 0.24 -0.20 11.06
C TYR A 126 0.60 -1.02 9.82
N VAL A 127 0.71 -0.40 8.64
CA VAL A 127 1.02 -1.15 7.41
C VAL A 127 2.46 -1.68 7.41
N MET A 128 3.42 -0.91 7.92
CA MET A 128 4.84 -1.28 7.92
C MET A 128 5.16 -2.47 8.84
N HIS A 129 4.42 -2.64 9.93
CA HIS A 129 4.67 -3.72 10.90
C HIS A 129 3.85 -4.99 10.65
N LYS A 130 2.95 -4.99 9.67
CA LYS A 130 2.09 -6.14 9.37
C LYS A 130 2.77 -7.21 8.52
N ALA A 131 3.77 -6.84 7.73
CA ALA A 131 4.51 -7.75 6.86
C ALA A 131 5.95 -7.24 6.63
N PRO A 132 6.90 -8.11 6.25
CA PRO A 132 8.23 -7.68 5.83
C PRO A 132 8.18 -6.98 4.46
N HIS A 133 9.22 -6.19 4.14
CA HIS A 133 9.41 -5.54 2.84
C HIS A 133 8.27 -4.64 2.37
N VAL A 134 7.66 -3.90 3.30
CA VAL A 134 6.60 -2.92 3.03
C VAL A 134 7.20 -1.52 2.89
N PHE A 135 6.95 -0.89 1.73
CA PHE A 135 7.42 0.45 1.37
C PHE A 135 6.23 1.34 0.96
N PRO A 136 5.51 1.96 1.92
CA PRO A 136 4.30 2.73 1.63
C PRO A 136 4.59 3.95 0.74
N ILE A 137 3.74 4.17 -0.26
CA ILE A 137 3.78 5.36 -1.10
C ILE A 137 3.04 6.48 -0.37
N VAL A 138 3.79 7.50 0.08
CA VAL A 138 3.26 8.63 0.85
C VAL A 138 3.06 9.86 -0.04
N GLY A 139 1.94 10.55 0.16
CA GLY A 139 1.63 11.83 -0.48
C GLY A 139 1.63 12.96 0.54
N GLY A 140 2.33 14.05 0.26
CA GLY A 140 2.35 15.27 1.07
C GLY A 140 2.15 16.50 0.20
N ARG A 141 1.38 17.48 0.71
CA ARG A 141 1.14 18.77 0.02
C ARG A 141 1.76 19.97 0.73
N LYS A 142 2.19 19.79 1.97
CA LYS A 142 2.81 20.80 2.82
C LYS A 142 4.07 20.16 3.42
N ILE A 143 5.13 20.96 3.56
CA ILE A 143 6.31 20.57 4.33
C ILE A 143 5.92 20.70 5.81
N GLY A 144 6.25 19.69 6.62
CA GLY A 144 6.02 19.78 8.06
C GLY A 144 6.90 20.87 8.65
N THR A 145 6.28 21.95 9.11
CA THR A 145 6.89 22.97 9.98
C THR A 145 6.84 22.54 11.43
#